data_AF-A0A061FUQ0-F1
#
_entry.id   AF-A0A061FUQ0-F1
#
_cell.length_a   1.000
_cell.length_b   1.000
_cell.length_c   1.000
_cell.angle_alpha   90.00
_cell.angle_beta   90.00
_cell.angle_gamma   90.00
#
_symmetry.space_group_name_H-M   'P 1'
#
loop_
_entity.id
_entity.type
_entity.pdbx_description
1 polymer ?
#
loop_
_entity_poly.entity_id
_entity_poly.type
_entity_poly.pdbx_seq_one_letter_code
_entity_poly.pdbx_strand_id
1 'polypeptide(L)'
;MLFKSLPPGRQYFVSGVPGSFHSRLFPKASLHFVYSAYALQWLSRVPQELSDINSPAYNRGRIFYSNSPNEVGKAYTAQYAMDMERFLAARAKEMVPGGLMALLIPGRPDGTLPAESSIGPIFQPLESCLVDMANEWS
;
A
#
# COMPACT_ATOMS: atom_id res chain seq x y z
N MET A 1 3.51 -22.13 4.01
CA MET A 1 2.53 -22.67 3.03
C MET A 1 1.12 -22.35 3.52
N LEU A 2 0.43 -21.40 2.88
CA LEU A 2 -0.88 -20.90 3.30
C LEU A 2 -1.95 -22.02 3.47
N PHE A 3 -1.93 -23.02 2.60
CA PHE A 3 -2.89 -24.15 2.68
C PHE A 3 -2.59 -25.16 3.79
N LYS A 4 -1.35 -25.19 4.32
CA LYS A 4 -0.97 -26.14 5.38
C LYS A 4 -1.50 -25.74 6.76
N SER A 5 -1.86 -24.48 6.96
CA SER A 5 -2.38 -23.94 8.22
C SER A 5 -3.89 -23.73 8.22
N LEU A 6 -4.62 -24.31 7.26
CA LEU A 6 -6.07 -24.19 7.23
C LEU A 6 -6.73 -24.95 8.39
N PRO A 7 -7.76 -24.38 9.05
CA PRO A 7 -8.46 -25.07 10.13
C PRO A 7 -9.06 -26.41 9.67
N PRO A 8 -8.97 -27.47 10.47
CA PRO A 8 -9.69 -28.71 10.21
C PRO A 8 -11.20 -28.48 10.34
N GLY A 9 -12.02 -29.28 9.63
CA GLY A 9 -13.48 -29.21 9.74
C GLY A 9 -14.15 -27.97 9.11
N ARG A 10 -13.42 -27.19 8.31
CA ARG A 10 -13.97 -26.04 7.57
C ARG A 10 -15.12 -26.43 6.64
N GLN A 11 -16.15 -25.60 6.59
CA GLN A 11 -17.31 -25.74 5.70
C GLN A 11 -17.23 -24.81 4.47
N TYR A 12 -16.02 -24.64 3.92
CA TYR A 12 -15.78 -23.82 2.74
C TYR A 12 -14.57 -24.34 1.93
N PHE A 13 -14.61 -24.07 0.62
CA PHE A 13 -13.51 -24.32 -0.30
C PHE A 13 -12.54 -23.14 -0.31
N VAL A 14 -11.27 -23.40 -0.61
CA VAL A 14 -10.22 -22.38 -0.63
C VAL A 14 -9.45 -22.49 -1.94
N SER A 15 -9.14 -21.34 -2.54
CA SER A 15 -8.24 -21.23 -3.68
C SER A 15 -7.27 -20.07 -3.46
N GLY A 16 -6.09 -20.16 -4.05
CA GLY A 16 -5.06 -19.14 -4.01
C GLY A 16 -4.99 -18.47 -5.37
N VAL A 17 -5.12 -17.15 -5.40
CA VAL A 17 -5.13 -16.38 -6.65
C VAL A 17 -3.90 -15.48 -6.67
N PRO A 18 -2.85 -15.82 -7.43
CA PRO A 18 -1.66 -14.98 -7.52
C PRO A 18 -1.92 -13.76 -8.42
N GLY A 19 -1.33 -12.63 -8.04
CA GLY A 19 -1.36 -11.40 -8.84
C GLY A 19 -1.50 -10.15 -7.97
N SER A 20 -1.30 -8.98 -8.59
CA SER A 20 -1.48 -7.70 -7.92
C SER A 20 -2.96 -7.37 -7.76
N PHE A 21 -3.38 -7.02 -6.54
CA PHE A 21 -4.75 -6.58 -6.27
C PHE A 21 -5.08 -5.21 -6.91
N HIS A 22 -4.10 -4.44 -7.38
CA HIS A 22 -4.34 -3.25 -8.21
C HIS A 22 -4.83 -3.61 -9.63
N SER A 23 -4.84 -4.89 -9.98
CA SER A 23 -5.34 -5.41 -11.25
C SER A 23 -6.54 -6.31 -11.06
N ARG A 24 -7.11 -6.76 -12.17
CA ARG A 24 -8.21 -7.71 -12.18
C ARG A 24 -7.69 -9.12 -11.91
N LEU A 25 -8.25 -9.80 -10.92
CA LEU A 25 -7.90 -11.14 -10.48
C LEU A 25 -9.04 -12.15 -10.67
N PHE A 26 -10.28 -11.70 -10.77
CA PHE A 26 -11.45 -12.58 -10.81
C PHE A 26 -12.33 -12.36 -12.06
N PRO A 27 -13.16 -13.36 -12.44
CA PRO A 27 -14.22 -13.19 -13.44
C PRO A 27 -15.24 -12.10 -13.08
N LYS A 28 -16.14 -11.78 -14.03
CA LYS A 28 -17.09 -10.66 -13.82
C LYS A 28 -18.17 -11.16 -12.87
N ALA A 29 -18.60 -10.31 -11.95
CA ALA A 29 -19.69 -10.62 -11.02
C ALA A 29 -19.55 -11.99 -10.34
N SER A 30 -18.36 -12.29 -9.81
CA SER A 30 -18.08 -13.55 -9.09
C SER A 30 -17.85 -13.35 -7.59
N LEU A 31 -17.60 -12.13 -7.14
CA LEU A 31 -17.32 -11.83 -5.74
C LEU A 31 -18.56 -11.25 -5.04
N HIS A 32 -19.02 -11.92 -3.99
CA HIS A 32 -20.13 -11.44 -3.14
C HIS A 32 -19.63 -10.55 -2.01
N PHE A 33 -18.46 -10.87 -1.47
CA PHE A 33 -17.81 -10.15 -0.38
C PHE A 33 -16.31 -10.02 -0.66
N VAL A 34 -15.78 -8.82 -0.45
CA VAL A 34 -14.34 -8.54 -0.56
C VAL A 34 -13.85 -7.98 0.77
N TYR A 35 -12.77 -8.55 1.30
CA TYR A 35 -12.11 -8.06 2.50
C TYR A 35 -10.65 -7.76 2.20
N SER A 36 -10.18 -6.60 2.65
CA SER A 36 -8.77 -6.22 2.59
C SER A 36 -8.38 -5.54 3.89
N ALA A 37 -7.29 -5.98 4.50
CA ALA A 37 -6.79 -5.44 5.76
C ALA A 37 -5.27 -5.28 5.68
N TYR A 38 -4.79 -4.09 6.02
CA TYR A 38 -3.36 -3.76 6.04
C TYR A 38 -2.63 -4.14 4.73
N ALA A 39 -3.31 -4.01 3.59
CA ALA A 39 -2.73 -4.26 2.28
C ALA A 39 -2.70 -3.00 1.40
N LEU A 40 -3.74 -2.16 1.47
CA LEU A 40 -3.92 -1.04 0.53
C LEU A 40 -2.95 0.12 0.73
N GLN A 41 -2.24 0.19 1.86
CA GLN A 41 -1.15 1.16 2.05
C GLN A 41 0.09 0.84 1.20
N TRP A 42 0.21 -0.38 0.67
CA TRP A 42 1.29 -0.75 -0.23
C TRP A 42 1.00 -0.26 -1.64
N LEU A 43 1.88 0.61 -2.15
CA LEU A 43 1.79 1.12 -3.51
C LEU A 43 2.18 0.05 -4.53
N SER A 44 1.65 0.17 -5.75
CA SER A 44 2.02 -0.71 -6.87
C SER A 44 3.47 -0.48 -7.33
N ARG A 45 4.02 0.70 -7.06
CA ARG A 45 5.39 1.12 -7.36
C ARG A 45 5.78 2.35 -6.56
N VAL A 46 7.09 2.63 -6.51
CA VAL A 46 7.62 3.90 -6.03
C VAL A 46 7.21 5.02 -7.01
N PRO A 47 6.72 6.18 -6.54
CA PRO A 47 6.48 7.33 -7.42
C PRO A 47 7.78 7.73 -8.13
N GLN A 48 7.70 7.90 -9.46
CA GLN A 48 8.88 8.07 -10.31
C GLN A 48 9.65 9.36 -9.97
N GLU A 49 8.91 10.39 -9.57
CA GLU A 49 9.39 11.72 -9.20
C GLU A 49 10.31 11.70 -7.98
N LEU A 50 10.29 10.63 -7.18
CA LEU A 50 11.16 10.50 -6.00
C LEU A 50 12.60 10.17 -6.35
N SER A 51 12.84 9.63 -7.55
CA SER A 51 14.17 9.17 -8.00
C SER A 51 14.82 10.12 -9.01
N ASP A 52 14.09 11.12 -9.51
CA ASP A 52 14.63 12.13 -10.42
C ASP A 52 15.33 13.24 -9.62
N ILE A 53 16.64 13.36 -9.75
CA ILE A 53 17.44 14.38 -9.04
C ILE A 53 17.02 15.82 -9.33
N ASN A 54 16.37 16.05 -10.48
CA ASN A 54 15.90 17.38 -10.87
C ASN A 54 14.46 17.65 -10.42
N SER A 55 13.78 16.62 -9.89
CA SER A 55 12.42 16.75 -9.39
C SER A 55 12.40 17.45 -8.03
N PRO A 56 11.45 18.37 -7.77
CA PRO A 56 11.28 18.93 -6.44
C PRO A 56 10.79 17.88 -5.42
N ALA A 57 10.35 16.70 -5.89
CA ALA A 57 10.01 15.55 -5.06
C ALA A 57 11.18 14.56 -4.89
N TYR A 58 12.41 14.88 -5.31
CA TYR A 58 13.56 14.00 -5.11
C TYR A 58 13.79 13.71 -3.61
N ASN A 59 13.60 12.46 -3.18
CA ASN A 59 13.65 12.11 -1.76
C ASN A 59 15.07 11.74 -1.30
N ARG A 60 16.01 12.66 -1.47
CA ARG A 60 17.43 12.41 -1.18
C ARG A 60 17.64 12.01 0.28
N GLY A 61 18.36 10.90 0.49
CA GLY A 61 18.81 10.47 1.82
C GLY A 61 17.70 10.03 2.76
N ARG A 62 16.51 9.72 2.23
CA ARG A 62 15.35 9.29 3.02
C ARG A 62 14.64 8.12 2.36
N ILE A 63 14.03 7.27 3.17
CA ILE A 63 13.29 6.09 2.71
C ILE A 63 11.78 6.27 2.77
N PHE A 64 11.31 7.34 3.41
CA PHE A 64 9.88 7.63 3.58
C PHE A 64 9.61 9.15 3.58
N TYR A 65 8.33 9.55 3.51
CA TYR A 65 7.93 10.95 3.37
C TYR A 65 7.63 11.68 4.70
N SER A 66 7.79 11.01 5.84
CA SER A 66 7.43 11.55 7.17
C SER A 66 8.06 12.90 7.49
N ASN A 67 9.33 13.09 7.13
CA ASN A 67 10.09 14.32 7.37
C ASN A 67 10.58 14.94 6.05
N SER A 68 9.89 14.66 4.94
CA SER A 68 10.28 15.11 3.60
C SER A 68 9.56 16.39 3.19
N PRO A 69 10.06 17.10 2.15
CA PRO A 69 9.33 18.21 1.55
C PRO A 69 7.91 17.81 1.14
N ASN A 70 7.01 18.78 1.12
CA ASN A 70 5.60 18.57 0.79
C ASN A 70 5.41 17.88 -0.57
N GLU A 71 6.31 18.14 -1.51
CA GLU A 71 6.34 17.60 -2.86
C GLU A 71 6.51 16.07 -2.86
N VAL A 72 7.28 15.53 -1.93
CA VAL A 72 7.43 14.08 -1.73
C VAL A 72 6.10 13.48 -1.29
N GLY A 73 5.45 14.09 -0.29
CA GLY A 73 4.11 13.68 0.17
C GLY A 73 3.04 13.75 -0.93
N LYS A 74 3.09 14.78 -1.79
CA LYS A 74 2.21 14.90 -2.97
C LYS A 74 2.45 13.76 -3.98
N ALA A 75 3.70 13.40 -4.25
CA ALA A 75 4.03 12.30 -5.15
C ALA A 75 3.50 10.94 -4.63
N TYR A 76 3.69 10.65 -3.33
CA TYR A 76 3.09 9.48 -2.68
C TYR A 76 1.55 9.50 -2.77
N THR A 77 0.94 10.66 -2.51
CA THR A 77 -0.52 10.83 -2.55
C THR A 77 -1.08 10.58 -3.96
N ALA A 78 -0.42 11.11 -4.99
CA ALA A 78 -0.82 10.91 -6.38
C ALA A 78 -0.74 9.43 -6.80
N GLN A 79 0.35 8.75 -6.44
CA GLN A 79 0.52 7.31 -6.71
C GLN A 79 -0.53 6.47 -5.96
N TYR A 80 -0.81 6.78 -4.68
CA TYR A 80 -1.86 6.11 -3.91
C TYR A 80 -3.25 6.30 -4.53
N ALA A 81 -3.58 7.52 -4.96
CA ALA A 81 -4.87 7.81 -5.59
C ALA A 81 -5.07 6.97 -6.87
N MET A 82 -4.06 6.92 -7.74
CA MET A 82 -4.07 6.08 -8.95
C MET A 82 -4.22 4.59 -8.60
N ASP A 83 -3.51 4.13 -7.58
CA ASP A 83 -3.53 2.73 -7.14
C ASP A 83 -4.88 2.32 -6.54
N MET A 84 -5.52 3.21 -5.78
CA MET A 84 -6.86 3.03 -5.24
C MET A 84 -7.92 3.06 -6.34
N GLU A 85 -7.81 3.96 -7.31
CA GLU A 85 -8.71 3.98 -8.47
C GLU A 85 -8.65 2.64 -9.22
N ARG A 86 -7.44 2.15 -9.50
CA ARG A 86 -7.24 0.86 -10.18
C ARG A 86 -7.80 -0.31 -9.38
N PHE A 87 -7.55 -0.34 -8.07
CA PHE A 87 -8.11 -1.35 -7.16
C PHE A 87 -9.64 -1.32 -7.21
N LEU A 88 -10.26 -0.16 -7.01
CA LEU A 88 -11.73 -0.01 -7.01
C LEU A 88 -12.34 -0.36 -8.37
N ALA A 89 -11.71 0.07 -9.47
CA ALA A 89 -12.16 -0.24 -10.83
C ALA A 89 -12.11 -1.75 -11.13
N ALA A 90 -11.09 -2.45 -10.62
CA ALA A 90 -11.00 -3.90 -10.73
C ALA A 90 -12.10 -4.58 -9.90
N ARG A 91 -12.26 -4.19 -8.63
CA ARG A 91 -13.29 -4.77 -7.74
C ARG A 91 -14.70 -4.52 -8.25
N ALA A 92 -15.00 -3.33 -8.78
CA ALA A 92 -16.30 -2.99 -9.34
C ALA A 92 -16.71 -3.93 -10.49
N LYS A 93 -15.75 -4.42 -11.29
CA LYS A 93 -16.01 -5.39 -12.38
C LYS A 93 -16.18 -6.82 -11.88
N GLU A 94 -15.58 -7.15 -10.75
CA GLU A 94 -15.53 -8.51 -10.19
C GLU A 94 -16.66 -8.78 -9.22
N MET A 95 -17.17 -7.75 -8.56
CA MET A 95 -18.24 -7.87 -7.59
C MET A 95 -19.61 -8.00 -8.26
N VAL A 96 -20.48 -8.79 -7.64
CA VAL A 96 -21.90 -8.87 -8.00
C VAL A 96 -22.62 -7.57 -7.64
N PRO A 97 -23.73 -7.22 -8.32
CA PRO A 97 -24.61 -6.16 -7.85
C PRO A 97 -25.06 -6.42 -6.40
N GLY A 98 -24.93 -5.42 -5.53
CA GLY A 98 -25.25 -5.55 -4.11
C GLY A 98 -24.18 -6.25 -3.25
N GLY A 99 -23.05 -6.64 -3.83
CA GLY A 99 -21.91 -7.17 -3.06
C GLY A 99 -21.30 -6.12 -2.12
N LEU A 100 -20.65 -6.59 -1.05
CA LEU A 100 -20.07 -5.73 -0.02
C LEU A 100 -18.53 -5.80 -0.03
N MET A 101 -17.91 -4.67 0.31
CA MET A 101 -16.46 -4.56 0.47
C MET A 101 -16.14 -3.93 1.81
N ALA A 102 -15.32 -4.62 2.61
CA ALA A 102 -14.82 -4.14 3.89
C ALA A 102 -13.31 -3.90 3.80
N LEU A 103 -12.89 -2.66 4.09
CA LEU A 103 -11.51 -2.21 3.96
C LEU A 103 -10.99 -1.72 5.31
N LEU A 104 -9.89 -2.30 5.79
CA LEU A 104 -9.15 -1.85 6.96
C LEU A 104 -7.79 -1.32 6.50
N ILE A 105 -7.66 0.00 6.46
CA ILE A 105 -6.51 0.70 5.88
C ILE A 105 -5.83 1.52 6.97
N PRO A 106 -4.50 1.39 7.17
CA PRO A 106 -3.74 2.32 8.00
C PRO A 106 -3.92 3.74 7.47
N GLY A 107 -4.44 4.60 8.32
CA GLY A 107 -4.64 6.00 8.02
C GLY A 107 -3.74 6.90 8.84
N ARG A 108 -3.92 8.18 8.59
CA ARG A 108 -3.41 9.27 9.40
C ARG A 108 -4.60 10.19 9.72
N PRO A 109 -4.79 10.64 10.97
CA PRO A 109 -5.83 11.61 11.31
C PRO A 109 -5.72 12.88 10.46
N ASP A 110 -6.87 13.49 10.15
CA ASP A 110 -6.87 14.75 9.41
C ASP A 110 -6.18 15.86 10.22
N GLY A 111 -5.51 16.78 9.52
CA GLY A 111 -4.74 17.87 10.14
C GLY A 111 -3.41 17.48 10.79
N THR A 112 -3.00 16.20 10.75
CA THR A 112 -1.70 15.75 11.31
C THR A 112 -0.59 15.65 10.26
N LEU A 113 0.66 15.77 10.70
CA LEU A 113 1.86 15.69 9.87
C LEU A 113 2.14 14.25 9.41
N PRO A 114 2.82 14.05 8.27
CA PRO A 114 3.23 12.71 7.81
C PRO A 114 4.01 11.89 8.85
N ALA A 115 4.83 12.55 9.67
CA ALA A 115 5.56 11.95 10.77
C ALA A 115 4.66 11.36 11.87
N GLU A 116 3.43 11.86 12.00
CA GLU A 116 2.44 11.43 13.00
C GLU A 116 1.55 10.30 12.50
N SER A 117 1.80 9.80 11.28
CA SER A 117 1.08 8.64 10.76
C SER A 117 1.41 7.36 11.53
N SER A 118 0.48 6.41 11.52
CA SER A 118 0.63 5.10 12.20
C SER A 118 1.88 4.30 11.78
N ILE A 119 2.45 4.61 10.61
CA ILE A 119 3.64 3.95 10.06
C ILE A 119 4.92 4.77 10.22
N GLY A 120 4.83 6.09 10.48
CA GLY A 120 5.99 6.97 10.64
C GLY A 120 7.01 6.48 11.69
N PRO A 121 6.57 6.12 12.92
CA PRO A 121 7.45 5.60 13.96
C PRO A 121 8.18 4.29 13.61
N ILE A 122 7.68 3.51 12.64
CA ILE A 122 8.32 2.26 12.21
C ILE A 122 9.50 2.55 11.27
N PHE A 123 9.37 3.55 10.39
CA PHE A 123 10.38 3.84 9.38
C PHE A 123 11.52 4.72 9.90
N GLN A 124 11.31 5.50 10.95
CA GLN A 124 12.36 6.38 11.50
C GLN A 124 13.59 5.62 12.00
N PRO A 125 13.49 4.56 12.84
CA PRO A 125 14.66 3.79 13.26
C PRO A 125 15.36 3.10 12.08
N LEU A 126 14.58 2.58 11.13
CA LEU A 126 15.13 1.93 9.93
C LEU A 126 15.93 2.92 9.07
N GLU A 127 15.41 4.14 8.87
CA GLU A 127 16.11 5.21 8.17
C GLU A 127 17.42 5.56 8.87
N SER A 128 17.39 5.73 10.20
CA SER A 128 18.60 6.00 10.99
C SER A 128 19.66 4.93 10.79
N CYS A 129 19.28 3.64 10.91
CA CYS A 129 20.22 2.53 10.70
C CYS A 129 20.81 2.52 9.28
N LEU A 130 20.03 2.82 8.26
CA LEU A 130 20.52 2.89 6.88
C LEU A 130 21.51 4.06 6.68
N VAL A 131 21.24 5.20 7.32
CA VAL A 131 22.14 6.36 7.30
C VAL A 131 23.44 6.08 8.04
N ASP A 132 23.36 5.48 9.23
CA ASP A 132 24.54 5.09 10.02
C ASP A 132 25.42 4.13 9.23
N MET A 133 24.83 3.09 8.64
CA MET A 133 25.55 2.17 7.75
C MET A 133 26.16 2.92 6.57
N ALA A 134 25.45 3.83 5.89
CA ALA A 134 26.02 4.56 4.75
C ALA A 134 27.22 5.44 5.14
N ASN A 135 27.22 6.00 6.35
CA ASN A 135 28.29 6.86 6.86
C ASN A 135 29.52 6.09 7.37
N GLU A 136 29.36 4.84 7.82
CA GLU A 136 30.49 3.99 8.24
C GLU A 136 31.44 3.65 7.08
N TRP A 137 30.98 3.74 5.82
CA TRP A 137 31.74 3.40 4.62
C TRP A 137 32.13 4.60 3.74
N SER A 138 31.92 5.84 4.22
CA SER A 138 32.24 7.10 3.54
C SER A 138 33.39 7.84 4.20
#